data_AF-E9DVS9-F1
#
_entry.id   AF-E9DVS9-F1
#
_cell.length_a   1.000
_cell.length_b   1.000
_cell.length_c   1.000
_cell.angle_alpha   90.00
_cell.angle_beta   90.00
_cell.angle_gamma   90.00
#
_symmetry.space_group_name_H-M   'P 1'
#
loop_
_entity.id
_entity.type
_entity.pdbx_description
1 polymer ?
#
loop_
_entity_poly.entity_id
_entity_poly.type
_entity_poly.pdbx_seq_one_letter_code
_entity_poly.pdbx_strand_id
1 'polypeptide(L)'
;MGLAIANCLIKSGANLAAWNRSVSGADSLLRRGVTMAASPAACIAASPTIITCLISQEITKSVLEDVAKLAGKTIINLANFTNCTPEQSRLMANLVQHRGPKSYIHGAVMVLPVLWASRHQSYSYLDL
;
A
#
# COMPACT_ATOMS: atom_id res chain seq x y z
N MET A 1 -1.82 -9.24 2.83
CA MET A 1 -0.77 -8.76 1.92
C MET A 1 0.10 -7.66 2.55
N GLY A 2 -0.48 -6.59 3.11
CA GLY A 2 0.27 -5.49 3.76
C GLY A 2 1.37 -5.92 4.74
N LEU A 3 1.11 -6.91 5.61
CA LEU A 3 2.12 -7.44 6.53
C LEU A 3 3.32 -8.08 5.81
N ALA A 4 3.09 -8.79 4.71
CA ALA A 4 4.17 -9.40 3.92
C ALA A 4 5.04 -8.33 3.25
N ILE A 5 4.42 -7.28 2.71
CA ILE A 5 5.11 -6.11 2.15
C ILE A 5 5.97 -5.42 3.20
N ALA A 6 5.38 -5.08 4.35
CA ALA A 6 6.09 -4.48 5.47
C ALA A 6 7.28 -5.35 5.90
N ASN A 7 7.08 -6.65 6.01
CA ASN A 7 8.14 -7.58 6.41
C ASN A 7 9.32 -7.60 5.44
N CYS A 8 9.07 -7.46 4.13
CA CYS A 8 10.11 -7.36 3.10
C CYS A 8 10.86 -6.04 3.17
N LEU A 9 10.16 -4.92 3.34
CA LEU A 9 10.76 -3.59 3.47
C LEU A 9 11.69 -3.51 4.68
N ILE A 10 11.28 -4.10 5.81
CA ILE A 10 12.12 -4.20 7.00
C ILE A 10 13.35 -5.07 6.73
N LYS A 11 13.19 -6.20 6.01
CA LYS A 11 14.32 -7.07 5.65
C LYS A 11 15.33 -6.37 4.74
N SER A 12 14.89 -5.42 3.90
CA SER A 12 15.77 -4.60 3.07
C SER A 12 16.38 -3.40 3.81
N GLY A 13 16.12 -3.25 5.12
CA GLY A 13 16.66 -2.15 5.93
C GLY A 13 15.92 -0.82 5.78
N ALA A 14 14.69 -0.82 5.25
CA ALA A 14 13.90 0.40 5.14
C ALA A 14 13.38 0.84 6.52
N ASN A 15 13.47 2.14 6.82
CA ASN A 15 12.75 2.73 7.94
C ASN A 15 11.27 2.82 7.59
N LEU A 16 10.42 2.14 8.35
CA LEU A 16 9.01 1.94 8.02
C LEU A 16 8.11 2.54 9.10
N ALA A 17 7.20 3.40 8.68
CA ALA A 17 5.99 3.72 9.43
C ALA A 17 4.82 2.92 8.85
N ALA A 18 4.00 2.33 9.71
CA ALA A 18 2.84 1.54 9.30
C ALA A 18 1.57 2.00 10.01
N TRP A 19 0.44 1.82 9.35
CA TRP A 19 -0.88 2.02 9.93
C TRP A 19 -1.78 0.86 9.55
N ASN A 20 -2.62 0.43 10.49
CA ASN A 20 -3.69 -0.52 10.24
C ASN A 20 -4.87 -0.19 11.14
N ARG A 21 -6.10 -0.44 10.67
CA ARG A 21 -7.31 -0.25 11.49
C ARG A 21 -7.32 -1.17 12.72
N SER A 22 -6.84 -2.40 12.57
CA SER A 22 -6.79 -3.39 13.65
C SER A 22 -5.37 -3.53 14.18
N VAL A 23 -5.18 -3.21 15.46
CA VAL A 23 -3.87 -3.26 16.14
C VAL A 23 -3.33 -4.70 16.26
N SER A 24 -4.22 -5.70 16.39
CA SER A 24 -3.84 -7.12 16.55
C SER A 24 -3.01 -7.69 15.39
N GLY A 25 -3.08 -7.09 14.20
CA GLY A 25 -2.25 -7.47 13.05
C GLY A 25 -0.84 -6.87 13.06
N ALA A 26 -0.55 -5.92 13.94
CA ALA A 26 0.65 -5.09 13.92
C ALA A 26 1.70 -5.44 14.99
N ASP A 27 1.38 -6.30 15.96
CA ASP A 27 2.30 -6.67 17.05
C ASP A 27 3.65 -7.23 16.53
N SER A 28 3.60 -7.99 15.43
CA SER A 28 4.80 -8.51 14.79
C SER A 28 5.67 -7.43 14.14
N LEU A 29 5.09 -6.30 13.72
CA LEU A 29 5.79 -5.15 13.17
C LEU A 29 6.41 -4.31 14.30
N LEU A 30 5.66 -4.08 15.37
CA LEU A 30 6.14 -3.39 16.56
C LEU A 30 7.37 -4.07 17.16
N ARG A 31 7.35 -5.41 17.31
CA ARG A 31 8.52 -6.19 17.77
C ARG A 31 9.75 -6.05 16.89
N ARG A 32 9.59 -5.62 15.64
CA ARG A 32 10.67 -5.40 14.68
C ARG A 32 11.09 -3.94 14.57
N GLY A 33 10.61 -3.08 15.48
CA GLY A 33 10.97 -1.65 15.54
C GLY A 33 10.20 -0.76 14.56
N VAL A 34 9.10 -1.24 13.98
CA VAL A 34 8.25 -0.42 13.10
C VAL A 34 7.42 0.55 13.93
N THR A 35 7.41 1.81 13.53
CA THR A 35 6.56 2.83 14.15
C THR A 35 5.12 2.68 13.66
N MET A 36 4.20 2.37 14.57
CA MET A 36 2.78 2.36 14.26
C MET A 36 2.20 3.76 14.41
N ALA A 37 1.69 4.32 13.31
CA ALA A 37 1.02 5.61 13.31
C ALA A 37 -0.36 5.50 13.96
N ALA A 38 -0.79 6.57 14.65
CA ALA A 38 -2.10 6.63 15.30
C ALA A 38 -3.26 6.83 14.29
N SER A 39 -2.97 7.33 13.10
CA SER A 39 -3.94 7.57 12.03
C SER A 39 -3.31 7.41 10.64
N PRO A 40 -4.12 7.21 9.59
CA PRO A 40 -3.59 7.18 8.22
C PRO A 40 -2.90 8.49 7.84
N ALA A 41 -3.47 9.62 8.26
CA ALA A 41 -2.89 10.94 8.03
C ALA A 41 -1.49 11.08 8.66
N ALA A 42 -1.31 10.61 9.89
CA ALA A 42 -0.01 10.59 10.55
C ALA A 42 0.98 9.67 9.81
N CYS A 43 0.53 8.50 9.35
CA CYS A 43 1.36 7.58 8.57
C CYS A 43 1.84 8.19 7.26
N ILE A 44 0.94 8.85 6.54
CA ILE A 44 1.23 9.48 5.25
C ILE A 44 2.14 10.71 5.44
N ALA A 45 1.93 11.48 6.51
CA ALA A 45 2.79 12.61 6.83
C ALA A 45 4.24 12.18 7.11
N ALA A 46 4.44 11.05 7.79
CA ALA A 46 5.74 10.55 8.22
C ALA A 46 6.66 10.07 7.09
N SER A 47 6.18 9.92 5.85
CA SER A 47 6.97 9.36 4.74
C SER A 47 6.75 10.10 3.41
N PRO A 48 7.79 10.23 2.57
CA PRO A 48 7.66 10.78 1.21
C PRO A 48 7.07 9.75 0.23
N THR A 49 7.25 8.45 0.49
CA THR A 49 6.70 7.35 -0.32
C THR A 49 5.70 6.56 0.52
N ILE A 50 4.52 6.32 -0.07
CA ILE A 50 3.38 5.70 0.61
C ILE A 50 2.95 4.51 -0.21
N ILE A 51 2.83 3.36 0.44
CA ILE A 51 2.31 2.13 -0.16
C ILE A 51 0.98 1.81 0.52
N THR A 52 -0.11 1.83 -0.24
CA THR A 52 -1.44 1.41 0.26
C THR A 52 -1.72 -0.01 -0.21
N CYS A 53 -2.22 -0.85 0.68
CA CYS A 53 -2.66 -2.21 0.35
C CYS A 53 -3.88 -2.56 1.21
N LEU A 54 -5.05 -2.13 0.75
CA LEU A 54 -6.32 -2.24 1.46
C LEU A 54 -7.28 -3.16 0.72
N ILE A 55 -8.33 -3.57 1.41
CA ILE A 55 -9.25 -4.60 0.91
C ILE A 55 -10.13 -4.11 -0.25
N SER A 56 -10.42 -2.81 -0.35
CA SER A 56 -11.22 -2.25 -1.44
C SER A 56 -10.77 -0.85 -1.82
N GLN A 57 -11.11 -0.42 -3.04
CA GLN A 57 -10.79 0.93 -3.51
C GLN A 57 -11.59 2.01 -2.77
N GLU A 58 -12.80 1.69 -2.30
CA GLU A 58 -13.63 2.62 -1.53
C GLU A 58 -12.96 2.96 -0.20
N ILE A 59 -12.38 1.95 0.47
CA ILE A 59 -11.63 2.16 1.71
C ILE A 59 -10.35 2.95 1.44
N THR A 60 -9.63 2.63 0.36
CA THR A 60 -8.46 3.42 -0.05
C THR A 60 -8.84 4.88 -0.33
N LYS A 61 -9.96 5.11 -1.02
CA LYS A 61 -10.47 6.45 -1.30
C LYS A 61 -10.74 7.19 -0.01
N SER A 62 -11.52 6.61 0.91
CA SER A 62 -11.84 7.21 2.20
C SER A 62 -10.58 7.56 3.01
N VAL A 63 -9.61 6.64 3.08
CA VAL A 63 -8.35 6.88 3.78
C VAL A 63 -7.53 8.01 3.16
N LEU A 64 -7.47 8.08 1.83
CA LEU A 64 -6.78 9.16 1.14
C LEU A 64 -7.55 10.49 1.20
N GLU A 65 -8.88 10.44 1.30
CA GLU A 65 -9.75 11.60 1.40
C GLU A 65 -9.50 12.38 2.70
N ASP A 66 -9.32 11.68 3.81
CA ASP A 66 -9.02 12.23 5.13
C ASP A 66 -7.63 12.89 5.24
N VAL A 67 -6.79 12.77 4.21
CA VAL A 67 -5.42 13.28 4.21
C VAL A 67 -5.36 14.63 3.52
N ALA A 68 -5.06 15.67 4.29
CA ALA A 68 -5.10 17.05 3.84
C ALA A 68 -4.05 17.42 2.78
N LYS A 69 -2.86 16.76 2.76
CA LYS A 69 -1.79 17.08 1.81
C LYS A 69 -1.07 15.83 1.31
N LEU A 70 -1.16 15.61 0.00
CA LEU A 70 -0.38 14.61 -0.74
C LEU A 70 0.78 15.25 -1.52
N ALA A 71 0.91 16.58 -1.45
CA ALA A 71 1.91 17.36 -2.15
C ALA A 71 3.34 16.82 -1.98
N GLY A 72 4.03 16.60 -3.09
CA GLY A 72 5.43 16.13 -3.10
C GLY A 72 5.63 14.66 -2.73
N LYS A 73 4.56 13.91 -2.46
CA LYS A 73 4.63 12.49 -2.08
C LYS A 73 4.44 11.55 -3.27
N THR A 74 5.06 10.38 -3.21
CA THR A 74 4.84 9.27 -4.15
C THR A 74 3.86 8.29 -3.55
N ILE A 75 2.75 8.02 -4.25
CA ILE A 75 1.71 7.12 -3.79
C ILE A 75 1.70 5.88 -4.68
N ILE A 76 1.86 4.71 -4.06
CA ILE A 76 1.83 3.40 -4.70
C ILE A 76 0.61 2.68 -4.15
N ASN A 77 -0.46 2.61 -4.94
CA ASN A 77 -1.68 1.90 -4.57
C ASN A 77 -1.62 0.47 -5.10
N LEU A 78 -1.46 -0.49 -4.19
CA LEU A 78 -1.41 -1.92 -4.50
C LEU A 78 -2.76 -2.57 -4.20
N ALA A 79 -3.51 -2.85 -5.25
CA ALA A 79 -4.74 -3.62 -5.20
C ALA A 79 -4.44 -5.12 -5.38
N ASN A 80 -5.32 -5.98 -4.88
CA ASN A 80 -5.41 -7.34 -5.41
C ASN A 80 -6.13 -7.28 -6.77
N PHE A 81 -5.75 -8.14 -7.71
CA PHE A 81 -6.36 -8.22 -9.04
C PHE A 81 -7.88 -8.45 -9.00
N THR A 82 -8.38 -9.12 -7.97
CA THR A 82 -9.82 -9.38 -7.77
C THR A 82 -10.60 -8.16 -7.27
N ASN A 83 -9.93 -7.09 -6.83
CA ASN A 83 -10.54 -6.03 -6.01
C ASN A 83 -10.44 -4.63 -6.65
N CYS A 84 -10.06 -4.54 -7.93
CA CYS A 84 -10.00 -3.25 -8.64
C CYS A 84 -10.17 -3.46 -10.15
N THR A 85 -11.13 -2.77 -10.75
CA THR A 85 -11.22 -2.69 -12.21
C THR A 85 -10.28 -1.62 -12.76
N PRO A 86 -9.87 -1.70 -14.05
CA PRO A 86 -9.08 -0.64 -14.68
C PRO A 86 -9.73 0.74 -14.60
N GLU A 87 -11.07 0.80 -14.63
CA GLU A 87 -11.82 2.04 -14.51
C GLU A 87 -11.74 2.64 -13.10
N GLN A 88 -11.92 1.81 -12.06
CA GLN A 88 -11.74 2.24 -10.67
C GLN A 88 -10.31 2.76 -10.41
N SER A 89 -9.30 2.11 -10.99
CA SER A 89 -7.91 2.56 -10.91
C SER A 89 -7.70 3.96 -11.52
N ARG A 90 -8.27 4.21 -12.71
CA ARG A 90 -8.21 5.52 -13.37
C ARG A 90 -8.94 6.61 -12.58
N LEU A 91 -10.13 6.30 -12.07
CA LEU A 91 -10.88 7.23 -11.22
C LEU A 91 -10.08 7.61 -9.96
N MET A 92 -9.47 6.63 -9.30
CA MET A 92 -8.59 6.87 -8.16
C MET A 92 -7.39 7.74 -8.53
N ALA A 93 -6.75 7.47 -9.68
CA ALA A 93 -5.64 8.28 -10.16
C ALA A 93 -6.03 9.75 -10.31
N ASN A 94 -7.18 10.03 -10.93
CA ASN A 94 -7.69 11.39 -11.10
C ASN A 94 -7.97 12.08 -9.76
N LEU A 95 -8.67 11.40 -8.84
CA LEU A 95 -8.98 11.94 -7.51
C LEU A 95 -7.72 12.31 -6.71
N VAL A 96 -6.67 11.51 -6.84
CA VAL A 96 -5.41 11.71 -6.15
C VAL A 96 -4.56 12.77 -6.84
N GLN A 97 -4.54 12.84 -8.17
CA GLN A 97 -3.78 13.86 -8.92
C GLN A 97 -4.19 15.29 -8.57
N HIS A 98 -5.49 15.55 -8.37
CA HIS A 98 -5.97 16.87 -7.94
C HIS A 98 -5.39 17.34 -6.60
N ARG A 99 -4.80 16.44 -5.80
CA ARG A 99 -4.18 16.74 -4.50
C ARG A 99 -2.67 16.97 -4.58
N GLY A 100 -2.10 17.00 -5.78
CA GLY A 100 -0.71 17.37 -6.07
C GLY A 100 0.41 16.39 -5.68
N PRO A 101 0.21 15.05 -5.65
CA PRO A 101 1.32 14.14 -5.40
C PRO A 101 2.41 14.29 -6.46
N LYS A 102 3.66 13.97 -6.08
CA LYS A 102 4.77 13.90 -7.04
C LYS A 102 4.52 12.83 -8.09
N SER A 103 3.97 11.70 -7.68
CA SER A 103 3.64 10.58 -8.58
C SER A 103 2.56 9.69 -7.96
N TYR A 104 1.70 9.13 -8.81
CA TYR A 104 0.73 8.10 -8.43
C TYR A 104 0.93 6.87 -9.32
N ILE A 105 1.12 5.72 -8.68
CA ILE A 105 1.29 4.43 -9.33
C ILE A 105 0.20 3.51 -8.81
N HIS A 106 -0.52 2.85 -9.72
CA HIS A 106 -1.45 1.79 -9.36
C HIS A 106 -0.88 0.45 -9.82
N GLY A 107 -0.84 -0.52 -8.93
CA GLY A 107 -0.33 -1.86 -9.20
C GLY A 107 -1.26 -2.94 -8.70
N ALA A 108 -1.19 -4.10 -9.35
CA ALA A 108 -1.86 -5.31 -8.90
C ALA A 108 -0.85 -6.28 -8.30
N VAL A 109 -1.16 -6.83 -7.13
CA VAL A 109 -0.40 -7.95 -6.57
C VAL A 109 -0.99 -9.26 -7.08
N MET A 110 -0.25 -9.95 -7.95
CA MET A 110 -0.67 -11.19 -8.63
C MET A 110 -0.25 -12.46 -7.88
N VAL A 111 0.12 -12.35 -6.60
CA VAL A 111 0.67 -13.47 -5.81
C VAL A 111 0.03 -13.54 -4.44
N LEU A 112 0.05 -14.73 -3.85
CA LEU A 112 -0.38 -14.92 -2.47
C LEU A 112 0.62 -14.31 -1.48
N PRO A 113 0.18 -13.86 -0.28
CA PRO A 113 1.07 -13.27 0.72
C PRO A 113 2.25 -14.17 1.11
N VAL A 114 2.04 -15.49 1.14
CA VAL A 114 3.07 -16.48 1.50
C VAL A 114 4.17 -16.58 0.44
N LEU A 115 3.87 -16.20 -0.81
CA LEU A 115 4.82 -16.20 -1.92
C LEU A 115 5.53 -14.85 -2.08
N TRP A 116 5.10 -13.83 -1.33
CA TRP A 116 5.69 -12.50 -1.37
C TRP A 116 7.17 -12.56 -0.94
N ALA A 117 8.07 -12.24 -1.88
CA ALA A 117 9.53 -12.38 -1.79
C ALA A 117 10.12 -13.79 -1.76
N SER A 118 9.37 -14.81 -2.22
CA SER A 118 9.97 -16.10 -2.58
C SER A 118 10.86 -15.95 -3.82
N ARG A 119 12.07 -16.55 -3.79
CA ARG A 119 13.06 -16.47 -4.90
C ARG A 119 12.69 -17.30 -6.14
N HIS A 120 11.68 -18.15 -6.05
CA HIS A 120 11.22 -19.02 -7.15
C HIS A 120 9.77 -18.69 -7.49
N GLN A 121 9.58 -17.80 -8.46
CA GLN A 121 8.29 -17.66 -9.13
C GLN A 121 8.48 -17.88 -10.62
N SER A 122 8.05 -19.04 -11.08
CA SER A 122 7.80 -19.33 -12.49
C SER A 122 6.36 -18.96 -12.79
N TYR A 123 6.15 -17.90 -13.58
CA TYR A 123 4.84 -17.55 -14.12
C TYR A 123 4.64 -18.33 -15.42
N SER A 124 3.76 -19.34 -15.40
CA SER A 124 3.29 -19.97 -16.62
C SER A 124 2.12 -19.14 -17.16
N TYR A 125 2.37 -18.37 -18.21
CA TYR A 125 1.32 -17.67 -18.96
C TYR A 125 0.73 -18.68 -19.95
N LEU A 126 -0.54 -19.04 -19.77
CA LEU A 126 -1.33 -19.73 -20.78
C LEU A 126 -2.26 -18.68 -21.38
N ASP A 127 -1.91 -18.17 -22.56
CA ASP A 127 -2.88 -17.53 -23.43
C ASP A 127 -3.81 -18.64 -23.96
N LEU A 128 -5.10 -18.52 -23.66
CA LEU A 128 -6.18 -19.25 -24.34
C LEU A 128 -6.94 -18.28 -25.24
#